data_AF-A0A4V3IF74-F1
#
_entry.id   AF-A0A4V3IF74-F1
#
_cell.length_a   1.000
_cell.length_b   1.000
_cell.length_c   1.000
_cell.angle_alpha   90.00
_cell.angle_beta   90.00
_cell.angle_gamma   90.00
#
_symmetry.space_group_name_H-M   'P 1'
#
loop_
_entity.id
_entity.type
_entity.pdbx_description
1 polymer ?
#
loop_
_entity_poly.entity_id
_entity_poly.type
_entity_poly.pdbx_seq_one_letter_code
_entity_poly.pdbx_strand_id
1 'polypeptide(L)'
;MPSFTPEDEEGLSRAISDAVTGVLNEHGARAGLQPLRWSLTTELETDFYGTHPGGREHPDAQALCASWADHLGLAEWGAGYPDEASRLWAARLGNWRLSVSVFTDPELYRSVYPDEPDEGGW
;
A
#
# COMPACT_ATOMS: atom_id res chain seq x y z
N MET A 1 -18.02 -31.13 -5.57
CA MET A 1 -17.75 -29.71 -5.86
C MET A 1 -16.38 -29.66 -6.49
N PRO A 2 -16.18 -29.02 -7.66
CA PRO A 2 -14.83 -28.80 -8.14
C PRO A 2 -14.10 -27.93 -7.10
N SER A 3 -12.99 -28.43 -6.57
CA SER A 3 -12.07 -27.66 -5.73
C SER A 3 -11.17 -26.82 -6.64
N PHE A 4 -10.84 -25.60 -6.22
CA PHE A 4 -9.81 -24.82 -6.89
C PHE A 4 -8.49 -25.60 -6.91
N THR A 5 -7.77 -25.55 -8.03
CA THR A 5 -6.36 -25.96 -8.06
C THR A 5 -5.48 -24.80 -7.57
N PRO A 6 -4.25 -25.03 -7.10
CA PRO A 6 -3.34 -23.94 -6.73
C PRO A 6 -3.14 -22.90 -7.84
N GLU A 7 -3.08 -23.34 -9.10
CA GLU A 7 -2.99 -22.45 -10.26
C GLU A 7 -4.24 -21.59 -10.44
N ASP A 8 -5.43 -22.16 -10.21
CA ASP A 8 -6.68 -21.39 -10.23
C ASP A 8 -6.74 -20.38 -9.07
N GLU A 9 -6.24 -20.74 -7.88
CA GLU A 9 -6.20 -19.84 -6.72
C GLU A 9 -5.26 -18.65 -6.97
N GLU A 10 -4.03 -18.93 -7.43
CA GLU A 10 -3.05 -17.90 -7.77
C GLU A 10 -3.54 -17.00 -8.91
N GLY A 11 -4.11 -17.59 -9.96
CA GLY A 11 -4.67 -16.87 -11.10
C GLY A 11 -5.82 -15.95 -10.69
N LEU A 12 -6.74 -16.44 -9.86
CA LEU A 12 -7.87 -15.64 -9.36
C LEU A 12 -7.39 -14.53 -8.42
N SER A 13 -6.45 -14.83 -7.51
CA SER A 13 -5.87 -13.84 -6.60
C SER A 13 -5.20 -12.69 -7.35
N ARG A 14 -4.41 -13.01 -8.38
CA ARG A 14 -3.79 -12.00 -9.25
C ARG A 14 -4.83 -11.16 -9.98
N ALA A 15 -5.83 -11.79 -10.59
CA ALA A 15 -6.88 -11.08 -11.32
C ALA A 15 -7.67 -10.11 -10.41
N ILE A 16 -7.95 -10.49 -9.17
CA ILE A 16 -8.59 -9.61 -8.18
C ILE A 16 -7.67 -8.45 -7.82
N SER A 17 -6.39 -8.72 -7.58
CA SER A 17 -5.41 -7.69 -7.23
C SER A 17 -5.22 -6.67 -8.36
N ASP A 18 -5.14 -7.14 -9.61
CA ASP A 18 -5.04 -6.29 -10.80
C ASP A 18 -6.30 -5.44 -10.99
N ALA A 19 -7.49 -6.03 -10.78
CA ALA A 19 -8.76 -5.31 -10.91
C ALA A 19 -8.87 -4.20 -9.87
N VAL A 20 -8.52 -4.46 -8.61
CA VAL A 20 -8.56 -3.44 -7.55
C VAL A 20 -7.51 -2.36 -7.80
N THR A 21 -6.29 -2.75 -8.16
CA THR A 21 -5.23 -1.82 -8.55
C THR A 21 -5.68 -0.89 -9.68
N GLY A 22 -6.34 -1.45 -10.70
CA GLY A 22 -6.91 -0.71 -11.81
C GLY A 22 -7.96 0.30 -11.35
N VAL A 23 -8.94 -0.13 -10.55
CA VAL A 23 -10.01 0.74 -10.03
C VAL A 23 -9.44 1.89 -9.19
N LEU A 24 -8.49 1.62 -8.30
CA LEU A 24 -7.88 2.65 -7.45
C LEU A 24 -7.09 3.64 -8.29
N ASN A 25 -6.22 3.17 -9.19
CA ASN A 25 -5.42 4.04 -10.05
C ASN A 25 -6.25 4.82 -11.07
N GLU A 26 -7.34 4.26 -11.61
CA GLU A 26 -8.30 5.01 -12.42
C GLU A 26 -8.99 6.12 -11.63
N HIS A 27 -9.30 5.88 -10.35
CA HIS A 27 -9.85 6.90 -9.47
C HIS A 27 -8.86 8.06 -9.28
N GLY A 28 -7.61 7.76 -8.91
CA GLY A 28 -6.57 8.79 -8.74
C GLY A 28 -6.24 9.52 -10.05
N ALA A 29 -6.23 8.84 -11.19
CA ALA A 29 -5.98 9.45 -12.49
C ALA A 29 -7.03 10.52 -12.85
N ARG A 30 -8.30 10.35 -12.43
CA ARG A 30 -9.35 11.38 -12.60
C ARG A 30 -9.07 12.66 -11.81
N ALA A 31 -8.25 12.56 -10.76
CA ALA A 31 -7.77 13.69 -9.97
C ALA A 31 -6.37 14.18 -10.40
N GLY A 32 -5.80 13.61 -11.47
CA GLY A 32 -4.46 13.99 -11.97
C GLY A 32 -3.30 13.38 -11.19
N LEU A 33 -3.56 12.36 -10.36
CA LEU A 33 -2.51 11.67 -9.61
C LEU A 33 -1.76 10.65 -10.49
N GLN A 34 -0.46 10.51 -10.22
CA GLN A 34 0.32 9.40 -10.75
C GLN A 34 -0.08 8.09 -10.05
N PRO A 35 0.03 6.94 -10.72
CA PRO A 35 -0.38 5.66 -10.16
C PRO A 35 0.48 5.23 -8.96
N LEU A 36 -0.13 4.52 -8.02
CA LEU A 36 0.58 3.75 -6.99
C LEU A 36 0.69 2.27 -7.40
N ARG A 37 1.65 1.58 -6.78
CA ARG A 37 1.60 0.12 -6.65
C ARG A 37 0.68 -0.20 -5.47
N TRP A 38 -0.36 -0.98 -5.74
CA TRP A 38 -1.29 -1.45 -4.72
C TRP A 38 -1.04 -2.93 -4.44
N SER A 39 -1.22 -3.33 -3.19
CA SER A 39 -1.12 -4.71 -2.73
C SER A 39 -2.29 -5.01 -1.81
N LEU A 40 -2.77 -6.25 -1.84
CA LEU A 40 -3.79 -6.73 -0.92
C LEU A 40 -3.12 -7.55 0.18
N THR A 41 -3.32 -7.16 1.43
CA THR A 41 -2.93 -7.95 2.60
C THR A 41 -4.16 -8.31 3.41
N THR A 42 -4.14 -9.50 4.03
CA THR A 42 -5.22 -10.00 4.88
C THR A 42 -4.71 -10.51 6.23
N GLU A 43 -3.50 -10.12 6.64
CA GLU A 43 -2.86 -10.66 7.86
C GLU A 43 -3.66 -10.38 9.13
N LEU A 44 -4.24 -9.18 9.25
CA LEU A 44 -5.08 -8.77 10.39
C LEU A 44 -6.48 -8.35 9.94
N GLU A 45 -6.55 -7.60 8.85
CA GLU A 45 -7.78 -7.21 8.15
C GLU A 45 -7.49 -7.15 6.65
N THR A 46 -8.53 -7.17 5.82
CA THR A 46 -8.37 -6.96 4.37
C THR A 46 -8.01 -5.49 4.13
N ASP A 47 -6.74 -5.24 3.86
CA ASP A 47 -6.17 -3.92 3.59
C ASP A 47 -5.64 -3.83 2.16
N PHE A 48 -6.03 -2.78 1.47
CA PHE A 48 -5.43 -2.35 0.22
C PHE A 48 -4.35 -1.33 0.52
N TYR A 49 -3.12 -1.76 0.35
CA TYR A 49 -1.93 -1.02 0.71
C TYR A 49 -1.28 -0.41 -0.54
N GLY A 50 -1.10 0.90 -0.54
CA GLY A 50 -0.51 1.67 -1.65
C GLY A 50 0.88 2.21 -1.33
N THR A 51 1.80 2.09 -2.29
CA THR A 51 3.13 2.69 -2.24
C THR A 51 3.56 3.20 -3.60
N HIS A 52 4.61 4.03 -3.65
CA HIS A 52 5.23 4.43 -4.90
C HIS A 52 5.64 3.21 -5.76
N PRO A 53 5.46 3.22 -7.10
CA PRO A 53 5.79 2.10 -7.98
C PRO A 53 7.24 1.62 -7.91
N GLY A 54 8.18 2.55 -7.66
CA GLY A 54 9.59 2.27 -7.41
C GLY A 54 9.93 1.83 -5.98
N GLY A 55 8.94 1.56 -5.14
CA GLY A 55 9.11 1.14 -3.74
C GLY A 55 8.93 2.27 -2.72
N ARG A 56 8.79 1.89 -1.45
CA ARG A 56 8.52 2.82 -0.32
C ARG A 56 9.66 3.80 -0.02
N GLU A 57 10.86 3.48 -0.48
CA GLU A 57 12.08 4.28 -0.28
C GLU A 57 12.35 5.25 -1.42
N HIS A 58 11.49 5.27 -2.45
CA HIS A 58 11.73 6.09 -3.62
C HIS A 58 11.74 7.59 -3.24
N PRO A 59 12.62 8.43 -3.82
CA PRO A 59 12.82 9.81 -3.36
C PRO A 59 11.57 10.71 -3.37
N ASP A 60 10.62 10.44 -4.25
CA ASP A 60 9.34 11.18 -4.34
C ASP A 60 8.17 10.43 -3.68
N ALA A 61 8.40 9.25 -3.08
CA ALA A 61 7.35 8.41 -2.52
C ALA A 61 6.52 9.16 -1.48
N GLN A 62 7.16 10.01 -0.67
CA GLN A 62 6.45 10.79 0.33
C GLN A 62 5.50 11.79 -0.31
N ALA A 63 5.94 12.51 -1.34
CA ALA A 63 5.12 13.50 -2.02
C ALA A 63 3.94 12.83 -2.74
N LEU A 64 4.20 11.71 -3.41
CA LEU A 64 3.16 10.96 -4.12
C LEU A 64 2.14 10.35 -3.15
N CYS A 65 2.59 9.60 -2.13
CA CYS A 65 1.71 8.98 -1.14
C CYS A 65 0.92 10.02 -0.34
N ALA A 66 1.51 11.17 0.02
CA ALA A 66 0.79 12.25 0.68
C ALA A 66 -0.28 12.89 -0.22
N SER A 67 -0.02 13.04 -1.52
CA SER A 67 -1.02 13.53 -2.48
C SER A 67 -2.20 12.57 -2.61
N TRP A 68 -1.93 11.27 -2.60
CA TRP A 68 -2.96 10.23 -2.55
C TRP A 68 -3.74 10.23 -1.25
N ALA A 69 -3.06 10.35 -0.11
CA ALA A 69 -3.69 10.43 1.20
C ALA A 69 -4.66 11.60 1.29
N ASP A 70 -4.25 12.79 0.83
CA ASP A 70 -5.10 13.98 0.79
C ASP A 70 -6.31 13.78 -0.11
N HIS A 71 -6.10 13.29 -1.34
CA HIS A 71 -7.18 13.05 -2.29
C HIS A 71 -8.24 12.06 -1.79
N LEU A 72 -7.80 10.99 -1.13
CA LEU A 72 -8.66 9.95 -0.58
C LEU A 72 -9.20 10.28 0.81
N GLY A 73 -8.80 11.41 1.41
CA GLY A 73 -9.18 11.79 2.77
C GLY A 73 -8.66 10.83 3.85
N LEU A 74 -7.49 10.24 3.65
CA LEU A 74 -6.86 9.34 4.60
C LEU A 74 -6.25 10.14 5.76
N ALA A 75 -6.49 9.68 6.98
CA ALA A 75 -5.89 10.27 8.16
C ALA A 75 -4.50 9.67 8.38
N GLU A 76 -3.53 10.50 8.77
CA GLU A 76 -2.22 10.00 9.18
C GLU A 76 -2.38 9.19 10.47
N TRP A 77 -2.01 7.93 10.40
CA TRP A 77 -1.97 7.02 11.52
C TRP A 77 -0.58 7.09 12.16
N GLY A 78 -0.54 7.16 13.48
CA GLY A 78 0.75 7.23 14.19
C GLY A 78 1.47 8.58 14.07
N ALA A 79 0.75 9.68 13.78
CA ALA A 79 1.26 11.05 13.96
C ALA A 79 1.68 11.25 15.44
N GLY A 80 2.89 10.81 15.79
CA GLY A 80 3.28 10.61 17.18
C GLY A 80 4.46 9.67 17.40
N TYR A 81 4.88 8.86 16.43
CA TYR A 81 6.13 8.11 16.50
C TYR A 81 7.13 8.64 15.46
N PRO A 82 7.76 9.81 15.68
CA PRO A 82 8.87 10.28 14.84
C PRO A 82 10.04 9.27 14.77
N ASP A 83 10.04 8.28 15.65
CA ASP A 83 11.08 7.26 15.79
C ASP A 83 10.90 6.07 14.84
N GLU A 84 9.76 5.93 14.15
CA GLU A 84 9.47 4.77 13.28
C GLU A 84 9.91 4.96 11.82
N ALA A 85 10.52 6.11 11.49
CA ALA A 85 11.14 6.39 10.19
C ALA A 85 10.25 6.17 8.95
N SER A 86 8.93 6.10 9.15
CA SER A 86 7.93 5.82 8.14
C SER A 86 6.70 6.68 8.40
N ARG A 87 5.84 6.81 7.38
CA ARG A 87 4.55 7.47 7.52
C ARG A 87 3.48 6.59 6.88
N LEU A 88 2.37 6.46 7.59
CA LEU A 88 1.23 5.66 7.19
C LEU A 88 -0.02 6.53 7.25
N TRP A 89 -0.79 6.57 6.17
CA TRP A 89 -2.13 7.14 6.16
C TRP A 89 -3.13 6.03 5.92
N ALA A 90 -4.24 6.05 6.66
CA ALA A 90 -5.26 5.03 6.53
C ALA A 90 -6.66 5.56 6.81
N ALA A 91 -7.65 4.93 6.19
CA ALA A 91 -9.06 5.10 6.51
C ALA A 91 -9.84 3.82 6.21
N ARG A 92 -11.09 3.77 6.66
CA ARG A 92 -12.02 2.71 6.24
C ARG A 92 -12.66 3.03 4.89
N LEU A 93 -12.67 2.03 4.02
CA LEU A 93 -13.41 1.99 2.77
C LEU A 93 -14.47 0.88 2.86
N GLY A 94 -15.65 1.23 3.39
CA GLY A 94 -16.68 0.23 3.66
C GLY A 94 -16.21 -0.83 4.66
N ASN A 95 -16.11 -2.08 4.22
CA ASN A 95 -15.61 -3.22 5.02
C ASN A 95 -14.09 -3.43 4.90
N TRP A 96 -13.42 -2.64 4.06
CA TRP A 96 -11.99 -2.76 3.83
C TRP A 96 -11.24 -1.62 4.50
N ARG A 97 -9.94 -1.83 4.72
CA ARG A 97 -9.01 -0.75 4.99
C ARG A 97 -8.33 -0.34 3.68
N LEU A 98 -8.08 0.96 3.58
CA LEU A 98 -7.23 1.52 2.53
C LEU A 98 -6.11 2.26 3.24
N SER A 99 -4.88 1.93 2.89
CA SER A 99 -3.70 2.54 3.46
C SER A 99 -2.67 2.92 2.40
N VAL A 100 -1.91 3.98 2.66
CA VAL A 100 -0.73 4.33 1.87
C VAL A 100 0.43 4.59 2.80
N SER A 101 1.62 4.12 2.44
CA SER A 101 2.79 4.32 3.30
C SER A 101 4.08 4.60 2.54
N VAL A 102 5.05 5.13 3.28
CA VAL A 102 6.37 5.53 2.78
C VAL A 102 7.40 5.37 3.89
N PHE A 103 8.64 5.09 3.53
CA PHE A 103 9.79 5.20 4.43
C PHE A 103 10.40 6.59 4.28
N THR A 104 10.41 7.35 5.37
CA THR A 104 10.98 8.69 5.42
C THR A 104 12.46 8.69 5.76
N ASP A 105 12.93 7.65 6.46
CA ASP A 105 14.35 7.36 6.68
C ASP A 105 14.56 5.83 6.60
N PRO A 106 14.92 5.29 5.42
CA PRO A 106 15.07 3.85 5.23
C PRO A 106 16.16 3.21 6.11
N GLU A 107 17.22 3.95 6.46
CA GLU A 107 18.29 3.43 7.31
C GLU A 107 17.81 3.30 8.75
N LEU A 108 17.13 4.34 9.26
CA LEU A 108 16.53 4.28 10.59
C LEU A 108 15.44 3.21 10.65
N TYR A 109 14.59 3.10 9.63
CA TYR A 109 13.53 2.08 9.56
C TYR A 109 14.10 0.66 9.71
N ARG A 110 15.12 0.31 8.91
CA ARG A 110 15.79 -1.00 8.99
C ARG A 110 16.46 -1.24 10.35
N SER A 111 16.91 -0.19 11.03
CA SER A 111 17.48 -0.33 12.38
C SER A 111 16.43 -0.64 13.45
N VAL A 112 15.22 -0.09 13.30
CA VAL A 112 14.09 -0.31 14.21
C VAL A 112 13.42 -1.65 13.92
N TYR A 113 13.35 -2.04 12.64
CA TYR A 113 12.74 -3.28 12.16
C TYR A 113 13.75 -4.15 11.39
N PRO A 114 14.79 -4.69 12.04
CA PRO A 114 15.85 -5.46 11.37
C PRO A 114 15.38 -6.82 10.83
N ASP A 115 14.24 -7.31 11.31
CA ASP A 115 13.67 -8.60 10.92
C ASP A 115 12.65 -8.48 9.77
N GLU A 116 12.27 -7.26 9.37
CA GLU A 116 11.41 -7.07 8.21
C GLU A 116 12.23 -7.29 6.91
N PRO A 117 11.78 -8.17 6.01
CA PRO A 117 12.47 -8.37 4.73
C PRO A 117 12.37 -7.11 3.87
N ASP A 118 13.46 -6.75 3.20
CA ASP A 118 13.43 -5.76 2.11
C ASP A 118 12.42 -6.26 1.06
N GLU A 119 11.23 -5.66 0.97
CA GLU A 119 10.17 -6.12 0.08
C GLU A 119 10.50 -5.85 -1.40
N GLY A 120 11.32 -6.75 -1.97
CA GLY A 120 11.52 -6.95 -3.40
C GLY A 120 11.12 -8.35 -3.88
N GLY A 121 10.50 -9.17 -3.01
CA GLY A 121 10.22 -10.57 -3.26
C GLY A 121 8.79 -11.00 -2.92
N TRP A 122 7.81 -10.48 -3.65
CA TRP A 122 6.52 -11.14 -3.88
C TRP A 122 6.08 -10.84 -5.32
#